data_AF-A0A6P5XMZ6-F1
#
_entry.id   AF-A0A6P5XMZ6-F1
#
_cell.length_a   1.000
_cell.length_b   1.000
_cell.length_c   1.000
_cell.angle_alpha   90.00
_cell.angle_beta   90.00
_cell.angle_gamma   90.00
#
_symmetry.space_group_name_H-M   'P 1'
#
loop_
_entity.id
_entity.type
_entity.pdbx_description
1 polymer ?
#
loop_
_entity_poly.entity_id
_entity_poly.type
_entity_poly.pdbx_seq_one_letter_code
_entity_poly.pdbx_strand_id
1 'polypeptide(L)'
;MGVLFSFSNTSSSCFSFVLVQIDSTISSMQYQKLQKQERERLGVSFRPENFIPGLVLGFILGLLLDLSKPTKTLSKKKNFLPGKLQEQDFVSTNADQDLKMVLVVRQDLKMKSGKIASQCAHAATGMYAELMQSDRSLLRQWEHCGQPKIVVICRNQQEMNKLREAAENIGLPTFVVADAGRTQVSAGSKTVLAVGPGPKAAVDSVTGKLNLL
;
A
#
# COMPACT_ATOMS: atom_id res chain seq x y z
N MET A 1 -64.92 -8.40 -16.03
CA MET A 1 -65.63 -9.67 -15.77
C MET A 1 -64.96 -10.32 -14.58
N GLY A 2 -65.67 -10.37 -13.46
CA GLY A 2 -65.13 -10.85 -12.20
C GLY A 2 -65.16 -12.38 -12.08
N VAL A 3 -64.33 -12.88 -11.19
CA VAL A 3 -64.68 -14.03 -10.35
C VAL A 3 -64.34 -13.63 -8.93
N LEU A 4 -65.37 -13.19 -8.20
CA LEU A 4 -65.34 -12.93 -6.77
C LEU A 4 -65.69 -14.26 -6.08
N PHE A 5 -64.70 -14.95 -5.53
CA PHE A 5 -64.97 -16.05 -4.60
C PHE A 5 -65.00 -15.49 -3.18
N SER A 6 -66.22 -15.42 -2.65
CA SER A 6 -66.48 -15.22 -1.23
C SER A 6 -66.20 -16.54 -0.51
N PHE A 7 -65.22 -16.56 0.40
CA PHE A 7 -65.14 -17.58 1.44
C PHE A 7 -65.03 -16.91 2.81
N SER A 8 -65.95 -17.34 3.65
CA SER A 8 -66.21 -16.98 5.02
C SER A 8 -65.05 -17.31 5.97
N ASN A 9 -64.92 -16.45 6.98
CA ASN A 9 -64.13 -16.56 8.21
C ASN A 9 -63.75 -18.00 8.62
N THR A 10 -62.46 -18.33 8.53
CA THR A 10 -61.66 -19.05 9.54
C THR A 10 -60.20 -19.09 9.08
N SER A 11 -59.26 -18.79 9.99
CA SER A 11 -57.80 -18.85 9.81
C SER A 11 -57.11 -17.64 9.15
N SER A 12 -57.07 -16.52 9.87
CA SER A 12 -56.24 -15.35 9.54
C SER A 12 -54.72 -15.64 9.68
N SER A 13 -54.33 -16.72 10.36
CA SER A 13 -52.93 -17.06 10.63
C SER A 13 -52.24 -17.88 9.52
N CYS A 14 -52.98 -18.74 8.80
CA CYS A 14 -52.40 -19.52 7.68
C CYS A 14 -52.21 -18.69 6.41
N PHE A 15 -53.13 -17.76 6.12
CA PHE A 15 -53.05 -16.93 4.91
C PHE A 15 -51.89 -15.93 4.94
N SER A 16 -51.61 -15.32 6.09
CA SER A 16 -50.42 -14.45 6.26
C SER A 16 -49.10 -15.21 6.13
N PHE A 17 -49.03 -16.46 6.59
CA PHE A 17 -47.80 -17.25 6.50
C PHE A 17 -47.49 -17.68 5.05
N VAL A 18 -48.53 -18.00 4.25
CA VAL A 18 -48.38 -18.34 2.83
C VAL A 18 -48.00 -17.11 2.00
N LEU A 19 -48.60 -15.94 2.26
CA LEU A 19 -48.26 -14.69 1.55
C LEU A 19 -46.81 -14.24 1.84
N VAL A 20 -46.36 -14.30 3.09
CA VAL A 20 -44.98 -13.96 3.48
C VAL A 20 -43.96 -14.90 2.82
N GLN A 21 -44.28 -16.18 2.67
CA GLN A 21 -43.40 -17.16 2.02
C GLN A 21 -43.32 -16.95 0.49
N ILE A 22 -44.44 -16.54 -0.14
CA ILE A 22 -44.51 -16.23 -1.58
C ILE A 22 -43.76 -14.93 -1.89
N ASP A 23 -43.91 -13.88 -1.08
CA ASP A 23 -43.15 -12.63 -1.26
C ASP A 23 -41.64 -12.83 -1.07
N SER A 24 -41.25 -13.68 -0.11
CA SER A 24 -39.84 -14.02 0.13
C SER A 24 -39.23 -14.81 -1.05
N THR A 25 -39.99 -15.72 -1.65
CA THR A 25 -39.52 -16.50 -2.82
C THR A 25 -39.48 -15.64 -4.09
N ILE A 26 -40.49 -14.80 -4.34
CA ILE A 26 -40.50 -13.86 -5.48
C ILE A 26 -39.31 -12.88 -5.38
N SER A 27 -39.06 -12.33 -4.20
CA SER A 27 -37.94 -11.41 -3.96
C SER A 27 -36.57 -12.08 -4.21
N SER A 28 -36.40 -13.33 -3.78
CA SER A 28 -35.17 -14.11 -4.05
C SER A 28 -34.95 -14.40 -5.55
N MET A 29 -36.03 -14.70 -6.29
CA MET A 29 -35.95 -14.95 -7.73
C MET A 29 -35.66 -13.67 -8.53
N GLN A 30 -36.19 -12.53 -8.09
CA GLN A 30 -35.92 -11.23 -8.70
C GLN A 30 -34.46 -10.78 -8.48
N TYR A 31 -33.93 -11.03 -7.28
CA TYR A 31 -32.53 -10.75 -6.93
C TYR A 31 -31.54 -11.60 -7.76
N GLN A 32 -31.83 -12.89 -7.96
CA GLN A 32 -30.98 -13.76 -8.80
C GLN A 32 -31.02 -13.38 -10.29
N LYS A 33 -32.17 -12.93 -10.81
CA LYS A 33 -32.26 -12.41 -12.19
C LYS A 33 -31.42 -11.15 -12.38
N LEU A 34 -31.39 -10.24 -11.41
CA LEU A 34 -30.55 -9.03 -11.47
C LEU A 34 -29.06 -9.38 -11.49
N GLN A 35 -28.62 -10.28 -10.61
CA GLN A 35 -27.22 -10.71 -10.53
C GLN A 35 -26.74 -11.43 -11.81
N LYS A 36 -27.61 -12.22 -12.44
CA LYS A 36 -27.29 -12.90 -13.71
C LYS A 36 -27.16 -11.89 -14.86
N GLN A 37 -28.06 -10.90 -14.92
CA GLN A 37 -28.02 -9.83 -15.93
C GLN A 37 -26.81 -8.90 -15.76
N GLU A 38 -26.37 -8.64 -14.52
CA GLU A 38 -25.19 -7.83 -14.23
C GLU A 38 -23.88 -8.55 -14.59
N ARG A 39 -23.78 -9.87 -14.32
CA ARG A 39 -22.65 -10.69 -14.78
C ARG A 39 -22.58 -10.81 -16.30
N GLU A 40 -23.72 -10.94 -16.98
CA GLU A 40 -23.79 -10.96 -18.44
C GLU A 40 -23.38 -9.60 -19.04
N ARG A 41 -23.77 -8.48 -18.41
CA ARG A 41 -23.30 -7.13 -18.80
C ARG A 41 -21.79 -6.94 -18.62
N LEU A 42 -21.23 -7.41 -17.51
CA LEU A 42 -19.79 -7.32 -17.22
C LEU A 42 -18.94 -8.23 -18.13
N GLY A 43 -19.47 -9.40 -18.53
CA GLY A 43 -18.79 -10.35 -19.42
C GLY A 43 -18.64 -9.87 -20.86
N VAL A 44 -19.53 -9.00 -21.35
CA VAL A 44 -19.41 -8.39 -22.69
C VAL A 44 -18.31 -7.31 -22.75
N SER A 45 -17.90 -6.77 -21.59
CA SER A 45 -16.93 -5.68 -21.47
C SER A 45 -15.46 -6.11 -21.65
N PHE A 46 -15.14 -7.39 -21.42
CA PHE A 46 -13.75 -7.90 -21.42
C PHE A 46 -13.38 -8.70 -22.68
N ARG A 47 -13.86 -8.27 -23.86
CA ARG A 47 -13.32 -8.79 -25.13
C ARG A 47 -12.11 -7.96 -25.57
N PRO A 48 -10.98 -8.58 -25.96
CA PRO A 48 -9.78 -7.84 -26.36
C PRO A 48 -10.02 -6.91 -27.55
N GLU A 49 -11.03 -7.21 -28.38
CA GLU A 49 -11.46 -6.34 -29.49
C GLU A 49 -11.95 -4.95 -29.04
N ASN A 50 -12.54 -4.84 -27.84
CA ASN A 50 -13.08 -3.59 -27.29
C ASN A 50 -12.06 -2.80 -26.45
N PHE A 51 -10.89 -3.39 -26.19
CA PHE A 51 -9.87 -2.80 -25.34
C PHE A 51 -8.94 -1.85 -26.10
N ILE A 52 -8.67 -2.14 -27.37
CA ILE A 52 -7.74 -1.38 -28.21
C ILE A 52 -8.19 0.09 -28.41
N PRO A 53 -9.47 0.39 -28.69
CA PRO A 53 -9.93 1.78 -28.82
C PRO A 53 -9.77 2.57 -27.51
N GLY A 54 -10.01 1.94 -26.36
CA GLY A 54 -9.87 2.56 -25.05
C GLY A 54 -8.43 2.87 -24.67
N LEU A 55 -7.48 1.99 -25.03
CA LEU A 55 -6.06 2.17 -24.76
C LEU A 55 -5.46 3.29 -25.61
N VAL A 56 -5.84 3.39 -26.89
CA VAL A 56 -5.41 4.50 -27.77
C VAL A 56 -5.96 5.83 -27.28
N LEU A 57 -7.25 5.88 -26.93
CA LEU A 57 -7.88 7.10 -26.42
C LEU A 57 -7.26 7.55 -25.09
N GLY A 58 -6.98 6.61 -24.18
CA GLY A 58 -6.29 6.88 -22.92
C GLY A 58 -4.85 7.36 -23.11
N PHE A 59 -4.12 6.81 -24.09
CA PHE A 59 -2.76 7.24 -24.41
C PHE A 59 -2.72 8.66 -24.99
N ILE A 60 -3.66 9.00 -25.87
CA ILE A 60 -3.76 10.34 -26.46
C ILE A 60 -4.19 11.37 -25.39
N LEU A 61 -5.19 11.06 -24.56
CA LEU A 61 -5.60 11.92 -23.44
C LEU A 61 -4.46 12.09 -22.40
N GLY A 62 -3.72 11.02 -22.12
CA GLY A 62 -2.57 11.05 -21.22
C GLY A 62 -1.45 11.94 -21.73
N LEU A 63 -1.10 11.83 -23.02
CA LEU A 63 -0.11 12.71 -23.66
C LEU A 63 -0.56 14.17 -23.72
N LEU A 64 -1.85 14.42 -23.98
CA LEU A 64 -2.39 15.79 -24.07
C LEU A 64 -2.39 16.50 -22.70
N LEU A 65 -2.67 15.77 -21.61
CA LEU A 65 -2.59 16.31 -20.25
C LEU A 65 -1.14 16.50 -19.78
N ASP A 66 -0.21 15.68 -20.23
CA ASP A 66 1.20 15.81 -19.83
C ASP A 66 1.90 16.99 -20.53
N LEU A 67 1.43 17.40 -21.71
CA LEU A 67 1.91 18.61 -22.41
C LEU A 67 1.38 19.93 -21.84
N SER A 68 0.45 19.88 -20.86
CA SER A 68 -0.14 21.08 -20.25
C SER A 68 0.61 21.58 -19.00
N LYS A 69 1.75 20.98 -18.62
CA LYS A 69 2.56 21.49 -17.51
C LYS A 69 3.49 22.60 -18.00
N PRO A 70 3.39 23.84 -17.47
CA PRO A 70 4.28 24.92 -17.86
C PRO A 70 5.70 24.67 -17.35
N THR A 71 6.62 24.50 -18.30
CA THR A 71 8.08 24.46 -18.10
C THR A 71 8.55 25.79 -17.53
N LYS A 72 8.83 25.87 -16.22
CA LYS A 72 9.57 27.00 -15.65
C LYS A 72 11.06 26.82 -15.91
N THR A 73 11.53 27.51 -16.93
CA THR A 73 12.94 27.72 -17.28
C THR A 73 13.70 28.47 -16.19
N LEU A 74 14.98 28.12 -16.05
CA LEU A 74 16.00 28.68 -15.14
C LEU A 74 16.01 30.21 -15.02
N SER A 75 16.35 30.71 -13.83
CA SER A 75 17.18 31.91 -13.72
C SER A 75 18.17 31.84 -12.54
N LYS A 76 19.37 32.34 -12.81
CA LYS A 76 20.62 32.22 -12.06
C LYS A 76 20.90 33.56 -11.37
N LYS A 77 21.63 33.51 -10.24
CA LYS A 77 22.61 34.51 -9.73
C LYS A 77 22.17 35.50 -8.61
N LYS A 78 22.75 35.22 -7.44
CA LYS A 78 23.34 36.05 -6.37
C LYS A 78 22.96 37.53 -6.24
N ASN A 79 22.63 37.93 -5.00
CA ASN A 79 23.12 39.17 -4.39
C ASN A 79 23.70 38.91 -3.01
N PHE A 80 24.68 39.74 -2.69
CA PHE A 80 25.67 39.72 -1.63
C PHE A 80 25.34 40.85 -0.64
N LEU A 81 25.43 40.60 0.67
CA LEU A 81 26.09 41.42 1.70
C LEU A 81 25.73 40.91 3.13
N PRO A 82 26.60 41.15 4.14
CA PRO A 82 26.66 40.38 5.39
C PRO A 82 25.91 41.05 6.53
N GLY A 83 25.18 40.26 7.32
CA GLY A 83 24.59 40.65 8.59
C GLY A 83 25.03 39.65 9.67
N LYS A 84 25.79 40.15 10.64
CA LYS A 84 26.35 39.41 11.77
C LYS A 84 25.34 39.42 12.93
N LEU A 85 24.98 38.25 13.47
CA LEU A 85 24.52 38.06 14.85
C LEU A 85 24.63 36.57 15.23
N GLN A 86 25.22 36.33 16.40
CA GLN A 86 25.35 35.07 17.14
C GLN A 86 23.94 34.52 17.47
N GLU A 87 23.63 33.24 17.70
CA GLU A 87 24.32 32.14 18.37
C GLU A 87 23.47 30.85 18.21
N GLN A 88 24.11 29.68 18.36
CA GLN A 88 23.62 28.29 18.50
C GLN A 88 24.14 27.38 17.38
N ASP A 89 25.17 26.60 17.74
CA ASP A 89 25.77 25.54 16.92
C ASP A 89 24.76 24.40 16.69
N PHE A 90 23.81 24.64 15.80
CA PHE A 90 23.20 23.57 15.05
C PHE A 90 24.28 23.08 14.10
N VAL A 91 24.89 21.93 14.40
CA VAL A 91 25.80 21.24 13.49
C VAL A 91 25.03 20.92 12.21
N SER A 92 24.98 21.89 11.30
CA SER A 92 24.67 21.69 9.91
C SER A 92 25.88 21.00 9.30
N THR A 93 26.02 19.71 9.57
CA THR A 93 26.63 18.83 8.58
C THR A 93 25.69 18.80 7.39
N ASN A 94 25.81 19.81 6.51
CA ASN A 94 25.52 19.69 5.09
C ASN A 94 26.51 18.70 4.45
N ALA A 95 26.64 17.52 5.05
CA ALA A 95 27.06 16.37 4.31
C ALA A 95 25.83 15.98 3.49
N ASP A 96 26.05 15.81 2.20
CA ASP A 96 25.18 15.06 1.31
C ASP A 96 25.06 13.64 1.89
N GLN A 97 24.26 13.49 2.95
CA GLN A 97 24.16 12.25 3.71
C GLN A 97 23.34 11.32 2.83
N ASP A 98 24.02 10.40 2.14
CA ASP A 98 23.37 9.30 1.45
C ASP A 98 22.40 8.59 2.41
N LEU A 99 21.11 8.86 2.23
CA LEU A 99 20.05 8.22 3.01
C LEU A 99 19.67 6.91 2.34
N LYS A 100 19.45 5.86 3.13
CA LYS A 100 18.99 4.56 2.62
C LYS A 100 18.00 3.89 3.55
N MET A 101 17.20 3.00 2.97
CA MET A 101 16.34 2.07 3.70
C MET A 101 16.84 0.64 3.48
N VAL A 102 16.82 -0.16 4.54
CA VAL A 102 17.14 -1.60 4.47
C VAL A 102 15.89 -2.41 4.80
N LEU A 103 15.58 -3.38 3.95
CA LEU A 103 14.46 -4.32 4.11
C LEU A 103 15.03 -5.67 4.55
N VAL A 104 14.81 -6.02 5.81
CA VAL A 104 15.30 -7.25 6.43
C VAL A 104 14.25 -8.35 6.30
N VAL A 105 14.56 -9.39 5.53
CA VAL A 105 13.68 -10.52 5.23
C VAL A 105 14.03 -11.71 6.12
N ARG A 106 13.02 -12.33 6.72
CA ARG A 106 13.19 -13.58 7.46
C ARG A 106 13.40 -14.78 6.54
N GLN A 107 14.53 -15.46 6.70
CA GLN A 107 14.88 -16.64 5.91
C GLN A 107 14.19 -17.93 6.40
N ASP A 108 13.91 -18.06 7.70
CA ASP A 108 13.25 -19.22 8.30
C ASP A 108 11.84 -19.49 7.75
N LEU A 109 11.19 -18.47 7.21
CA LEU A 109 9.86 -18.57 6.60
C LEU A 109 9.86 -19.21 5.20
N LYS A 110 11.04 -19.46 4.60
CA LYS A 110 11.21 -20.08 3.27
C LYS A 110 10.28 -19.50 2.20
N MET A 111 10.11 -18.16 2.20
CA MET A 111 9.23 -17.48 1.27
C MET A 111 9.75 -17.60 -0.18
N LYS A 112 8.86 -17.82 -1.14
CA LYS A 112 9.20 -17.74 -2.58
C LYS A 112 9.49 -16.29 -2.97
N SER A 113 10.31 -16.10 -4.01
CA SER A 113 10.75 -14.78 -4.50
C SER A 113 9.59 -13.79 -4.70
N GLY A 114 8.49 -14.21 -5.32
CA GLY A 114 7.31 -13.35 -5.51
C GLY A 114 6.66 -12.88 -4.20
N LYS A 115 6.63 -13.74 -3.18
CA LYS A 115 6.14 -13.36 -1.86
C LYS A 115 7.11 -12.40 -1.18
N ILE A 116 8.42 -12.64 -1.29
CA ILE A 116 9.42 -11.73 -0.73
C ILE A 116 9.30 -10.33 -1.35
N ALA A 117 9.20 -10.25 -2.68
CA ALA A 117 9.04 -8.99 -3.39
C ALA A 117 7.79 -8.22 -2.93
N SER A 118 6.63 -8.89 -2.83
CA SER A 118 5.40 -8.28 -2.33
C SER A 118 5.54 -7.79 -0.88
N GLN A 119 6.16 -8.57 0.00
CA GLN A 119 6.33 -8.20 1.42
C GLN A 119 7.32 -7.03 1.58
N CYS A 120 8.39 -7.00 0.78
CA CYS A 120 9.31 -5.87 0.72
C CYS A 120 8.61 -4.59 0.22
N ALA A 121 7.75 -4.71 -0.79
CA ALA A 121 6.95 -3.58 -1.27
C ALA A 121 6.02 -3.07 -0.16
N HIS A 122 5.30 -3.95 0.55
CA HIS A 122 4.45 -3.57 1.68
C HIS A 122 5.24 -2.88 2.80
N ALA A 123 6.44 -3.36 3.12
CA ALA A 123 7.29 -2.75 4.15
C ALA A 123 7.72 -1.34 3.75
N ALA A 124 8.19 -1.16 2.51
CA ALA A 124 8.62 0.14 2.00
C ALA A 124 7.46 1.14 1.91
N THR A 125 6.28 0.72 1.42
CA THR A 125 5.10 1.60 1.33
C THR A 125 4.51 1.92 2.69
N GLY A 126 4.56 0.97 3.64
CA GLY A 126 4.11 1.19 5.01
C GLY A 126 4.97 2.22 5.72
N MET A 127 6.29 2.06 5.63
CA MET A 127 7.25 3.05 6.12
C MET A 127 7.05 4.43 5.48
N TYR A 128 6.86 4.47 4.16
CA TYR A 128 6.57 5.71 3.44
C TYR A 128 5.30 6.41 3.99
N ALA A 129 4.20 5.67 4.16
CA ALA A 129 2.94 6.22 4.67
C ALA A 129 3.03 6.70 6.13
N GLU A 130 3.86 6.05 6.95
CA GLU A 130 4.14 6.47 8.32
C GLU A 130 4.93 7.79 8.32
N LEU A 131 6.01 7.88 7.55
CA LEU A 131 6.84 9.10 7.45
C LEU A 131 6.10 10.27 6.81
N MET A 132 5.15 10.01 5.91
CA MET A 132 4.26 11.07 5.41
C MET A 132 3.48 11.74 6.57
N GLN A 133 3.27 11.07 7.69
CA GLN A 133 2.56 11.62 8.83
C GLN A 133 3.52 12.10 9.93
N SER A 134 4.61 11.38 10.17
CA SER A 134 5.53 11.64 11.29
C SER A 134 6.74 12.52 10.93
N ASP A 135 7.36 12.33 9.76
CA ASP A 135 8.57 13.05 9.36
C ASP A 135 8.67 13.25 7.83
N ARG A 136 7.95 14.26 7.35
CA ARG A 136 7.95 14.66 5.93
C ARG A 136 9.31 15.17 5.45
N SER A 137 10.14 15.69 6.36
CA SER A 137 11.44 16.28 6.00
C SER A 137 12.42 15.17 5.66
N LEU A 138 12.55 14.18 6.54
CA LEU A 138 13.37 12.99 6.30
C LEU A 138 12.92 12.24 5.04
N LEU A 139 11.60 12.10 4.85
CA LEU A 139 11.05 11.46 3.67
C LEU A 139 11.51 12.16 2.37
N ARG A 140 11.38 13.49 2.29
CA ARG A 140 11.79 14.27 1.11
C ARG A 140 13.29 14.21 0.85
N GLN A 141 14.10 14.19 1.90
CA GLN A 141 15.55 14.04 1.75
C GLN A 141 15.88 12.68 1.13
N TRP A 142 15.25 11.61 1.62
CA TRP A 142 15.47 10.27 1.07
C TRP A 142 14.96 10.14 -0.37
N GLU A 143 13.83 10.77 -0.71
CA GLU A 143 13.35 10.89 -2.09
C GLU A 143 14.37 11.60 -2.99
N HIS A 144 14.99 12.67 -2.50
CA HIS A 144 16.02 13.40 -3.24
C HIS A 144 17.28 12.56 -3.49
N CYS A 145 17.63 11.66 -2.55
CA CYS A 145 18.69 10.66 -2.72
C CYS A 145 18.32 9.51 -3.68
N GLY A 146 17.17 9.57 -4.36
CA GLY A 146 16.71 8.49 -5.25
C GLY A 146 16.11 7.30 -4.51
N GLN A 147 15.71 7.49 -3.25
CA GLN A 147 14.99 6.53 -2.41
C GLN A 147 15.58 5.10 -2.38
N PRO A 148 16.89 4.92 -2.15
CA PRO A 148 17.54 3.62 -2.25
C PRO A 148 17.04 2.64 -1.18
N LYS A 149 16.82 1.39 -1.62
CA LYS A 149 16.30 0.28 -0.81
C LYS A 149 17.22 -0.92 -1.02
N ILE A 150 17.76 -1.47 0.05
CA ILE A 150 18.63 -2.65 0.02
C ILE A 150 17.90 -3.78 0.73
N VAL A 151 17.89 -4.98 0.15
CA VAL A 151 17.24 -6.15 0.75
C VAL A 151 18.30 -7.08 1.34
N VAL A 152 18.15 -7.41 2.61
CA VAL A 152 19.06 -8.28 3.37
C VAL A 152 18.27 -9.37 4.08
N ILE A 153 18.97 -10.39 4.57
CA ILE A 153 18.35 -11.51 5.28
C ILE A 153 18.72 -11.55 6.76
N CYS A 154 17.76 -11.97 7.58
CA CYS A 154 17.99 -12.43 8.95
C CYS A 154 17.49 -13.87 9.12
N ARG A 155 18.04 -14.57 10.11
CA ARG A 155 17.81 -16.00 10.33
C ARG A 155 16.39 -16.27 10.82
N ASN A 156 15.87 -15.45 11.73
CA ASN A 156 14.59 -15.70 12.41
C ASN A 156 13.97 -14.44 13.05
N GLN A 157 12.79 -14.60 13.66
CA GLN A 157 12.06 -13.51 14.32
C GLN A 157 12.82 -12.88 15.50
N GLN A 158 13.60 -13.67 16.24
CA GLN A 158 14.35 -13.15 17.38
C GLN A 158 15.45 -12.19 16.92
N GLU A 159 16.17 -12.53 15.86
CA GLU A 159 17.16 -11.64 15.24
C GLU A 159 16.50 -10.38 14.68
N MET A 160 15.36 -10.52 13.99
CA MET A 160 14.59 -9.37 13.50
C MET A 160 14.17 -8.42 14.64
N ASN A 161 13.69 -8.95 15.77
CA ASN A 161 13.30 -8.13 16.91
C ASN A 161 14.51 -7.37 17.50
N LYS A 162 15.69 -8.01 17.59
CA LYS A 162 16.93 -7.35 18.05
C LYS A 162 17.36 -6.22 17.11
N LEU A 163 17.28 -6.44 15.79
CA LEU A 163 17.58 -5.42 14.79
C LEU A 163 16.62 -4.22 14.90
N ARG A 164 15.33 -4.49 15.10
CA ARG A 164 14.32 -3.46 15.31
C ARG A 164 14.63 -2.62 16.55
N GLU A 165 14.85 -3.27 17.70
CA GLU A 165 15.18 -2.60 18.95
C GLU A 165 16.47 -1.76 18.81
N ALA A 166 17.51 -2.32 18.19
CA ALA A 166 18.76 -1.59 17.93
C ALA A 166 18.55 -0.34 17.07
N ALA A 167 17.68 -0.41 16.04
CA ALA A 167 17.33 0.73 15.21
C ALA A 167 16.52 1.79 15.96
N GLU A 168 15.48 1.38 16.70
CA GLU A 168 14.63 2.27 17.50
C GLU A 168 15.47 2.99 18.57
N ASN A 169 16.42 2.31 19.21
CA ASN A 169 17.32 2.88 20.22
C ASN A 169 18.22 4.00 19.70
N ILE A 170 18.53 4.03 18.40
CA ILE A 170 19.31 5.10 17.77
C ILE A 170 18.43 6.08 16.98
N GLY A 171 17.10 6.01 17.14
CA GLY A 171 16.15 6.91 16.51
C GLY A 171 15.92 6.66 15.02
N LEU A 172 16.27 5.49 14.49
CA LEU A 172 15.92 5.14 13.11
C LEU A 172 14.45 4.72 13.04
N PRO A 173 13.69 5.18 12.03
CA PRO A 173 12.33 4.72 11.83
C PRO A 173 12.32 3.23 11.45
N THR A 174 11.34 2.48 11.97
CA THR A 174 11.17 1.05 11.66
C THR A 174 9.72 0.70 11.34
N PHE A 175 9.50 -0.22 10.40
CA PHE A 175 8.17 -0.69 10.04
C PHE A 175 8.17 -2.20 9.85
N VAL A 176 7.19 -2.90 10.41
CA VAL A 176 7.13 -4.37 10.35
C VAL A 176 5.89 -4.82 9.60
N VAL A 177 6.09 -5.67 8.60
CA VAL A 177 5.00 -6.37 7.94
C VAL A 177 4.77 -7.71 8.65
N ALA A 178 3.50 -8.05 8.83
CA ALA A 178 3.06 -9.38 9.26
C ALA A 178 2.22 -10.03 8.16
N ASP A 179 2.34 -11.35 8.00
CA ASP A 179 1.50 -12.07 7.05
C ASP A 179 0.05 -12.10 7.52
N ALA A 180 -0.87 -11.75 6.62
CA ALA A 180 -2.31 -11.72 6.87
C ALA A 180 -2.96 -13.12 6.96
N GLY A 181 -2.15 -14.19 6.95
CA GLY A 181 -2.64 -15.57 7.09
C GLY A 181 -3.27 -16.15 5.81
N ARG A 182 -3.00 -15.56 4.64
CA ARG A 182 -3.49 -16.07 3.34
C ARG A 182 -2.53 -17.07 2.69
N THR A 183 -1.50 -17.52 3.41
CA THR A 183 -0.46 -18.43 2.89
C THR A 183 -0.06 -19.48 3.93
N GLN A 184 0.87 -20.38 3.56
CA GLN A 184 1.42 -21.46 4.40
C GLN A 184 2.23 -21.00 5.63
N VAL A 185 2.42 -19.69 5.83
CA VAL A 185 3.07 -19.15 7.03
C VAL A 185 1.98 -18.91 8.10
N SER A 186 2.27 -19.22 9.36
CA SER A 186 1.31 -18.98 10.45
C SER A 186 0.87 -17.52 10.48
N ALA A 187 -0.45 -17.32 10.56
CA ALA A 187 -1.07 -16.00 10.57
C ALA A 187 -0.44 -15.09 11.64
N GLY A 188 -0.17 -13.83 11.30
CA GLY A 188 0.45 -12.87 12.22
C GLY A 188 1.98 -12.98 12.34
N SER A 189 2.63 -13.91 11.62
CA SER A 189 4.09 -13.95 11.59
C SER A 189 4.67 -12.68 10.96
N LYS A 190 5.58 -12.01 11.68
CA LYS A 190 6.39 -10.91 11.13
C LYS A 190 7.26 -11.43 9.99
N THR A 191 7.19 -10.84 8.81
CA THR A 191 7.84 -11.32 7.58
C THR A 191 9.05 -10.47 7.19
N VAL A 192 8.86 -9.14 7.15
CA VAL A 192 9.85 -8.16 6.71
C VAL A 192 9.86 -6.98 7.68
N LEU A 193 11.07 -6.51 8.02
CA LEU A 193 11.32 -5.30 8.79
C LEU A 193 11.98 -4.26 7.87
N ALA A 194 11.41 -3.07 7.74
CA ALA A 194 12.09 -1.91 7.20
C ALA A 194 12.87 -1.19 8.31
N VAL A 195 14.12 -0.85 8.05
CA VAL A 195 14.99 -0.02 8.89
C VAL A 195 15.40 1.21 8.08
N GLY A 196 15.17 2.40 8.62
CA GLY A 196 15.33 3.64 7.89
C GLY A 196 14.08 4.03 7.09
N PRO A 197 14.15 5.10 6.28
CA PRO A 197 15.35 5.71 5.76
C PRO A 197 16.16 6.45 6.83
N GLY A 198 17.47 6.48 6.66
CA GLY A 198 18.38 7.20 7.55
C GLY A 198 19.80 7.25 6.98
N PRO A 199 20.71 8.00 7.63
CA PRO A 199 22.10 8.11 7.20
C PRO A 199 22.73 6.72 7.02
N LYS A 200 23.44 6.51 5.91
CA LYS A 200 24.07 5.22 5.59
C LYS A 200 24.82 4.61 6.79
N ALA A 201 25.64 5.40 7.49
CA ALA A 201 26.41 4.94 8.64
C ALA A 201 25.53 4.45 9.80
N ALA A 202 24.44 5.16 10.11
CA ALA A 202 23.50 4.77 11.16
C ALA A 202 22.72 3.51 10.78
N VAL A 203 22.31 3.38 9.52
CA VAL A 203 21.63 2.17 9.03
C VAL A 203 22.59 0.97 9.01
N ASP A 204 23.85 1.19 8.63
CA ASP A 204 24.89 0.15 8.60
C ASP A 204 25.34 -0.31 9.98
N SER A 205 25.29 0.55 11.02
CA SER A 205 25.59 0.10 12.38
C SER A 205 24.60 -0.95 12.89
N VAL A 206 23.38 -0.97 12.35
CA VAL A 206 22.35 -1.98 12.67
C VAL A 206 22.41 -3.17 11.71
N THR A 207 22.52 -2.91 10.42
CA THR A 207 22.25 -3.93 9.37
C THR A 207 23.47 -4.36 8.57
N GLY A 208 24.62 -3.69 8.72
CA GLY A 208 25.79 -3.86 7.85
C GLY A 208 26.49 -5.23 7.94
N LYS A 209 26.14 -6.06 8.93
CA LYS A 209 26.65 -7.44 9.08
C LYS A 209 25.73 -8.49 8.43
N LEU A 210 24.56 -8.09 7.94
CA LEU A 210 23.61 -8.99 7.33
C LEU A 210 23.98 -9.25 5.86
N ASN A 211 23.68 -10.46 5.39
CA ASN A 211 23.91 -10.84 4.00
C ASN A 211 22.82 -10.24 3.11
N LEU A 212 23.17 -9.91 1.86
CA LEU A 212 22.20 -9.58 0.82
C LEU A 212 21.28 -10.79 0.55
N LEU A 213 20.03 -10.51 0.17
CA LEU A 213 19.02 -11.52 -0.19
C LEU A 213 19.34 -12.22 -1.51
#